data_AF-A0A7C5DQA7-F1
#
_entry.id   AF-A0A7C5DQA7-F1
#
_cell.length_a   1.000
_cell.length_b   1.000
_cell.length_c   1.000
_cell.angle_alpha   90.00
_cell.angle_beta   90.00
_cell.angle_gamma   90.00
#
_symmetry.space_group_name_H-M   'P 1'
#
loop_
_entity.id
_entity.type
_entity.pdbx_description
1 polymer ?
#
loop_
_entity_poly.entity_id
_entity_poly.type
_entity_poly.pdbx_seq_one_letter_code
_entity_poly.pdbx_strand_id
1 'polypeptide(L)'
;QIWSVLFFLLLVLAAMTTVVAVFENLTAYAMDQWGWTRRKAVIVEGIAVFVLSMPCVLGFNVLSSIQTLPGVEGSTFIDLWDFIVSYTLLPVGSLVFALFCSHKFGWGWKNFLAEANTGEGLKFPAGLRFYCGVVLPLIIAVVLVVGYLQLFGVI
;
A
#
# COMPACT_ATOMS: atom_id res chain seq x y z
N GLN A 1 0.79 -0.58 -34.84
CA GLN A 1 2.12 -0.87 -34.27
C GLN A 1 2.72 0.34 -33.55
N ILE A 2 2.84 1.53 -34.18
CA ILE A 2 3.36 2.75 -33.53
C ILE A 2 2.60 3.11 -32.23
N TRP A 3 1.27 3.09 -32.26
CA TRP A 3 0.44 3.35 -31.07
C TRP A 3 0.67 2.35 -29.93
N SER A 4 0.91 1.09 -30.25
CA SER A 4 1.21 0.04 -29.27
C SER A 4 2.56 0.29 -28.60
N VAL A 5 3.59 0.64 -29.39
CA VAL A 5 4.92 1.00 -28.88
C VAL A 5 4.84 2.23 -27.98
N LEU A 6 4.10 3.27 -28.41
CA LEU A 6 3.91 4.48 -27.62
C LEU A 6 3.19 4.18 -26.30
N PHE A 7 2.16 3.34 -26.32
CA PHE A 7 1.43 2.93 -25.12
C PHE A 7 2.33 2.21 -24.12
N PHE A 8 3.07 1.19 -24.56
CA PHE A 8 3.98 0.46 -23.66
C PHE A 8 5.14 1.32 -23.17
N LEU A 9 5.65 2.24 -23.99
CA LEU A 9 6.69 3.18 -23.57
C LEU A 9 6.19 4.09 -22.44
N LEU A 10 4.99 4.68 -22.60
CA LEU A 10 4.38 5.49 -21.54
C LEU A 10 4.08 4.67 -20.28
N LEU A 11 3.62 3.42 -20.44
CA LEU A 11 3.39 2.50 -19.33
C LEU A 11 4.67 2.23 -18.53
N VAL A 12 5.80 1.96 -19.20
CA VAL A 12 7.09 1.73 -18.55
C VAL A 12 7.58 2.97 -17.83
N LEU A 13 7.45 4.17 -18.42
CA LEU A 13 7.81 5.41 -17.76
C LEU A 13 6.98 5.64 -16.49
N ALA A 14 5.67 5.38 -16.54
CA ALA A 14 4.79 5.49 -15.39
C ALA A 14 5.11 4.45 -14.29
N ALA A 15 5.40 3.20 -14.68
CA ALA A 15 5.80 2.17 -13.74
C ALA A 15 7.18 2.45 -13.09
N MET A 16 8.10 3.06 -13.83
CA MET A 16 9.42 3.39 -13.33
C MET A 16 9.37 4.46 -12.23
N THR A 17 8.53 5.48 -12.37
CA THR A 17 8.40 6.53 -11.36
C THR A 17 7.78 6.02 -10.06
N THR A 18 6.79 5.13 -10.12
CA THR A 18 6.18 4.53 -8.93
C THR A 18 7.16 3.62 -8.19
N VAL A 19 7.92 2.80 -8.92
CA VAL A 19 8.95 1.93 -8.32
C VAL A 19 10.04 2.76 -7.65
N VAL A 20 10.54 3.82 -8.30
CA VAL A 20 11.56 4.71 -7.70
C VAL A 20 11.05 5.35 -6.41
N ALA A 21 9.79 5.81 -6.36
CA ALA A 21 9.22 6.39 -5.15
C ALA A 21 9.12 5.37 -3.98
N VAL A 22 8.78 4.12 -4.27
CA VAL A 22 8.72 3.04 -3.25
C VAL A 22 10.12 2.69 -2.74
N PHE A 23 11.11 2.57 -3.63
CA PHE A 23 12.51 2.32 -3.23
C PHE A 23 13.09 3.47 -2.41
N GLU A 24 12.81 4.73 -2.77
CA GLU A 24 13.30 5.88 -2.00
C GLU A 24 12.71 5.89 -0.59
N ASN A 25 11.44 5.53 -0.41
CA ASN A 25 10.83 5.39 0.91
C ASN A 25 11.50 4.29 1.75
N LEU A 26 11.83 3.15 1.13
CA LEU A 26 12.53 2.05 1.80
C LEU A 26 13.97 2.44 2.20
N THR A 27 14.68 3.07 1.28
CA THR A 27 16.05 3.57 1.52
C THR A 27 16.06 4.64 2.61
N ALA A 28 15.10 5.59 2.61
CA ALA A 28 14.98 6.60 3.66
C ALA A 28 14.76 5.96 5.03
N TYR A 29 13.85 4.98 5.12
CA TYR A 29 13.62 4.22 6.35
C TYR A 29 14.89 3.48 6.81
N ALA A 30 15.62 2.83 5.90
CA ALA A 30 16.85 2.13 6.21
C ALA A 30 17.98 3.08 6.68
N MET A 31 18.04 4.28 6.12
CA MET A 31 18.99 5.32 6.53
C MET A 31 18.65 5.86 7.93
N ASP A 32 17.38 6.16 8.20
CA ASP A 32 16.94 6.76 9.45
C ASP A 32 16.98 5.77 10.63
N GLN A 33 16.58 4.51 10.41
CA GLN A 33 16.50 3.51 11.48
C GLN A 33 17.81 2.75 11.69
N TRP A 34 18.51 2.40 10.61
CA TRP A 34 19.73 1.59 10.69
C TRP A 34 21.02 2.38 10.46
N GLY A 35 20.93 3.68 10.15
CA GLY A 35 22.09 4.55 9.94
C GLY A 35 22.94 4.13 8.73
N TRP A 36 22.36 3.42 7.76
CA TRP A 36 23.11 2.92 6.61
C TRP A 36 23.46 4.04 5.63
N THR A 37 24.55 3.88 4.88
CA THR A 37 24.83 4.76 3.74
C THR A 37 23.91 4.40 2.57
N ARG A 38 23.47 5.40 1.79
CA ARG A 38 22.55 5.22 0.65
C ARG A 38 22.97 4.07 -0.28
N ARG A 39 24.26 3.98 -0.60
CA ARG A 39 24.81 2.95 -1.49
C ARG A 39 24.61 1.53 -0.93
N LYS A 40 24.76 1.36 0.39
CA LYS A 40 24.56 0.07 1.05
C LYS A 40 23.08 -0.31 1.06
N ALA A 41 22.20 0.65 1.39
CA ALA A 41 20.75 0.43 1.42
C ALA A 41 20.24 -0.04 0.05
N VAL A 42 20.56 0.68 -1.03
CA VAL A 42 20.10 0.34 -2.38
C VAL A 42 20.58 -1.04 -2.85
N ILE A 43 21.83 -1.43 -2.55
CA ILE A 43 22.35 -2.75 -2.94
C ILE A 43 21.61 -3.86 -2.19
N VAL A 44 21.44 -3.70 -0.87
CA VAL A 44 20.76 -4.70 -0.04
C VAL A 44 19.29 -4.83 -0.44
N GLU A 45 18.60 -3.70 -0.63
CA GLU A 45 17.20 -3.66 -1.07
C GLU A 45 17.03 -4.29 -2.44
N GLY A 46 17.91 -3.99 -3.40
CA GLY A 46 17.88 -4.59 -4.73
C GLY A 46 18.04 -6.11 -4.70
N ILE A 47 19.01 -6.63 -3.92
CA ILE A 47 19.20 -8.07 -3.75
C ILE A 47 18.00 -8.70 -3.04
N ALA A 48 17.48 -8.06 -1.99
CA ALA A 48 16.34 -8.54 -1.24
C ALA A 48 15.09 -8.64 -2.12
N VAL A 49 14.77 -7.60 -2.90
CA VAL A 49 13.63 -7.61 -3.83
C VAL A 49 13.81 -8.65 -4.93
N PHE A 50 15.03 -8.80 -5.47
CA PHE A 50 15.31 -9.87 -6.44
C PHE A 50 15.02 -11.25 -5.86
N VAL A 51 15.53 -11.57 -4.67
CA VAL A 51 15.30 -12.87 -4.03
C VAL A 51 13.84 -13.06 -3.65
N LEU A 52 13.17 -12.05 -3.10
CA LEU A 52 11.77 -12.12 -2.67
C LEU A 52 10.79 -12.18 -3.85
N SER A 53 11.17 -11.68 -5.02
CA SER A 53 10.35 -11.81 -6.24
C SER A 53 10.45 -13.19 -6.91
N MET A 54 11.50 -13.96 -6.64
CA MET A 54 11.69 -15.30 -7.24
C MET A 54 10.53 -16.27 -6.96
N PRO A 55 10.04 -16.42 -5.70
CA PRO A 55 8.85 -17.23 -5.41
C PRO A 55 7.59 -16.76 -6.16
N CYS A 56 7.41 -15.45 -6.35
CA CYS A 56 6.25 -14.91 -7.08
C CYS A 56 6.29 -15.28 -8.56
N VAL A 57 7.46 -15.20 -9.21
CA VAL A 57 7.62 -15.58 -10.61
C VAL A 57 7.49 -17.10 -10.79
N LEU A 58 8.09 -17.88 -9.90
CA LEU A 58 8.01 -19.34 -9.93
C LEU A 58 6.61 -19.87 -9.58
N GLY A 59 5.80 -19.10 -8.85
CA GLY A 59 4.39 -19.37 -8.57
C GLY A 59 3.53 -19.52 -9.82
N PHE A 60 3.86 -18.82 -10.91
CA PHE A 60 3.14 -18.92 -12.19
C PHE A 60 3.54 -20.13 -13.04
N ASN A 61 4.58 -20.89 -12.65
CA ASN A 61 5.12 -21.98 -13.47
C ASN A 61 5.29 -23.27 -12.64
N VAL A 62 6.43 -23.43 -11.96
CA VAL A 62 6.83 -24.70 -11.31
C VAL A 62 6.13 -24.90 -9.96
N LEU A 63 5.82 -23.82 -9.25
CA LEU A 63 5.15 -23.85 -7.95
C LEU A 63 3.63 -23.68 -8.06
N SER A 64 3.07 -23.78 -9.26
CA SER A 64 1.61 -23.66 -9.53
C SER A 64 0.76 -24.72 -8.83
N SER A 65 1.38 -25.82 -8.37
CA SER A 65 0.73 -26.87 -7.57
C SER A 65 0.63 -26.56 -6.07
N ILE A 66 1.34 -25.53 -5.57
CA ILE A 66 1.25 -25.10 -4.17
C ILE A 66 0.14 -24.06 -4.08
N GLN A 67 -1.04 -24.50 -3.65
CA GLN A 67 -2.13 -23.60 -3.27
C GLN A 67 -1.72 -22.87 -1.99
N THR A 68 -1.40 -21.58 -2.11
CA THR A 68 -0.92 -20.76 -0.99
C THR A 68 -2.06 -20.08 -0.21
N LEU A 69 -3.25 -19.95 -0.81
CA LEU A 69 -4.45 -19.47 -0.13
C LEU A 69 -5.37 -20.63 0.26
N PRO A 70 -5.73 -20.77 1.55
CA PRO A 70 -6.73 -21.74 1.96
C PRO A 70 -8.11 -21.34 1.41
N GLY A 71 -8.67 -22.14 0.52
CA GLY A 71 -10.04 -21.99 -0.01
C GLY A 71 -10.17 -21.46 -1.44
N VAL A 72 -9.07 -21.13 -2.12
CA VAL A 72 -9.08 -20.66 -3.52
C VAL A 72 -8.29 -21.62 -4.41
N GLU A 73 -8.97 -22.37 -5.27
CA GLU A 73 -8.32 -23.26 -6.24
C GLU A 73 -7.47 -22.44 -7.23
N GLY A 74 -6.18 -22.76 -7.35
CA GLY A 74 -5.26 -22.12 -8.30
C GLY A 74 -4.54 -20.86 -7.78
N SER A 75 -4.65 -20.54 -6.49
CA SER A 75 -3.98 -19.37 -5.90
C SER A 75 -2.45 -19.43 -6.02
N THR A 76 -1.84 -18.37 -6.52
CA THR A 76 -0.39 -18.23 -6.67
C THR A 76 0.20 -17.42 -5.51
N PHE A 77 1.53 -17.47 -5.35
CA PHE A 77 2.24 -16.68 -4.33
C PHE A 77 1.98 -15.16 -4.44
N ILE A 78 1.72 -14.65 -5.64
CA ILE A 78 1.42 -13.22 -5.81
C ILE A 78 0.05 -12.86 -5.22
N ASP A 79 -0.92 -13.78 -5.29
CA ASP A 79 -2.28 -13.56 -4.77
C ASP A 79 -2.26 -13.52 -3.24
N LEU A 80 -1.39 -14.31 -2.61
CA LEU A 80 -1.16 -14.24 -1.17
C LEU A 80 -0.60 -12.87 -0.76
N TRP A 81 0.40 -12.37 -1.47
CA TRP A 81 0.97 -11.05 -1.18
C TRP A 81 -0.04 -9.93 -1.43
N ASP A 82 -0.84 -10.02 -2.48
CA ASP A 82 -1.92 -9.06 -2.75
C ASP A 82 -2.98 -9.09 -1.63
N PHE A 83 -3.35 -10.27 -1.13
CA PHE A 83 -4.26 -10.38 0.02
C PHE A 83 -3.70 -9.72 1.29
N ILE A 84 -2.45 -10.00 1.63
CA ILE A 84 -1.83 -9.47 2.85
C ILE A 84 -1.68 -7.94 2.74
N VAL A 85 -1.18 -7.44 1.61
CA VAL A 85 -0.83 -6.02 1.47
C VAL A 85 -2.02 -5.19 1.02
N SER A 86 -2.65 -5.53 -0.10
CA SER A 86 -3.69 -4.74 -0.74
C SER A 86 -5.03 -4.83 -0.01
N TYR A 87 -5.42 -6.02 0.45
CA TYR A 87 -6.72 -6.22 1.10
C TYR A 87 -6.68 -6.06 2.61
N THR A 88 -5.54 -6.30 3.26
CA THR A 88 -5.44 -6.20 4.73
C THR A 88 -4.62 -5.00 5.19
N LEU A 89 -3.35 -4.92 4.83
CA LEU A 89 -2.43 -3.93 5.42
C LEU A 89 -2.76 -2.50 5.01
N LEU A 90 -3.08 -2.25 3.74
CA LEU A 90 -3.45 -0.92 3.24
C LEU A 90 -4.77 -0.41 3.87
N PRO A 91 -5.87 -1.17 3.89
CA PRO A 91 -7.10 -0.74 4.55
C PRO A 91 -6.95 -0.61 6.06
N VAL A 92 -6.28 -1.54 6.75
CA VAL A 92 -6.03 -1.43 8.20
C VAL A 92 -5.16 -0.22 8.51
N GLY A 93 -4.08 0.01 7.75
CA GLY A 93 -3.22 1.18 7.90
C GLY A 93 -4.01 2.47 7.73
N SER A 94 -4.81 2.57 6.66
CA SER A 94 -5.65 3.75 6.43
C SER A 94 -6.72 3.96 7.51
N LEU A 95 -7.29 2.89 8.07
CA LEU A 95 -8.22 2.96 9.19
C LEU A 95 -7.53 3.51 10.44
N VAL A 96 -6.34 3.00 10.78
CA VAL A 96 -5.54 3.50 11.91
C VAL A 96 -5.21 4.97 11.73
N PHE A 97 -4.76 5.38 10.54
CA PHE A 97 -4.49 6.80 10.25
C PHE A 97 -5.74 7.67 10.34
N ALA A 98 -6.87 7.24 9.77
CA ALA A 98 -8.12 8.01 9.79
C ALA A 98 -8.66 8.19 11.22
N LEU A 99 -8.61 7.12 12.03
CA LEU A 99 -8.98 7.16 13.44
C LEU A 99 -7.98 8.00 14.25
N PHE A 100 -6.68 7.90 13.97
CA PHE A 100 -5.66 8.68 14.68
C PHE A 100 -5.81 10.19 14.45
N CYS A 101 -6.14 10.62 13.23
CA CYS A 101 -6.40 12.03 12.90
C CYS A 101 -7.72 12.55 13.49
N SER A 102 -8.74 11.69 13.56
CA SER A 102 -10.11 12.11 13.95
C SER A 102 -10.40 11.95 15.44
N HIS A 103 -9.77 10.99 16.11
CA HIS A 103 -10.05 10.64 17.48
C HIS A 103 -9.25 11.47 18.48
N LYS A 104 -9.87 11.75 19.63
CA LYS A 104 -9.32 12.66 20.68
C LYS A 104 -8.11 12.11 21.42
N PHE A 105 -7.89 10.79 21.37
CA PHE A 105 -6.73 10.10 21.95
C PHE A 105 -5.51 10.03 21.01
N GLY A 106 -5.66 10.42 19.74
CA GLY A 106 -4.57 10.49 18.76
C GLY A 106 -4.05 11.92 18.58
N TRP A 107 -3.94 12.35 17.32
CA TRP A 107 -3.56 13.72 16.97
C TRP A 107 -4.64 14.72 17.39
N GLY A 108 -5.91 14.32 17.30
CA GLY A 108 -7.06 15.14 17.64
C GLY A 108 -7.38 16.18 16.56
N TRP A 109 -8.67 16.29 16.19
CA TRP A 109 -9.13 17.11 15.07
C TRP A 109 -8.64 18.57 15.09
N LYS A 110 -8.50 19.18 16.28
CA LYS A 110 -8.03 20.57 16.41
C LYS A 110 -6.55 20.72 16.09
N ASN A 111 -5.70 19.78 16.52
CA ASN A 111 -4.27 19.81 16.22
C ASN A 111 -4.02 19.35 14.78
N PHE A 112 -4.83 18.43 14.26
CA PHE A 112 -4.81 18.06 12.84
C PHE A 112 -5.16 19.26 11.95
N LEU A 113 -6.22 20.01 12.29
CA LEU A 113 -6.55 21.25 11.58
C LEU A 113 -5.48 22.33 11.75
N ALA A 114 -4.81 22.40 12.90
CA ALA A 114 -3.73 23.37 13.10
C ALA A 114 -2.53 23.03 12.19
N GLU A 115 -2.12 21.77 12.17
CA GLU A 115 -1.01 21.27 11.33
C GLU A 115 -1.36 21.26 9.84
N ALA A 116 -2.59 20.93 9.47
CA ALA A 116 -3.03 20.99 8.07
C ALA A 116 -3.14 22.42 7.54
N ASN A 117 -3.23 23.42 8.43
CA ASN A 117 -3.36 24.84 8.11
C ASN A 117 -2.11 25.67 8.49
N THR A 118 -0.97 25.06 8.81
CA THR A 118 0.29 25.79 9.07
C THR A 118 0.89 26.42 7.81
N GLY A 119 0.41 26.05 6.62
CA GLY A 119 0.83 26.64 5.34
C GLY A 119 0.00 27.85 4.89
N GLU A 120 0.49 28.57 3.88
CA GLU A 120 -0.26 29.64 3.20
C GLU A 120 -1.12 29.03 2.08
N GLY A 121 -2.43 28.98 2.27
CA GLY A 121 -3.35 28.38 1.29
C GLY A 121 -4.79 28.24 1.77
N LEU A 122 -5.61 27.54 0.98
CA LEU A 122 -7.00 27.23 1.32
C LEU A 122 -7.06 26.40 2.60
N LYS A 123 -7.78 26.92 3.60
CA LYS A 123 -7.93 26.24 4.89
C LYS A 123 -8.75 24.97 4.76
N PHE A 124 -8.32 23.91 5.43
CA PHE A 124 -9.05 22.65 5.48
C PHE A 124 -10.43 22.87 6.12
N PRO A 125 -11.54 22.46 5.46
CA PRO A 125 -12.90 22.73 5.94
C PRO A 125 -13.17 21.99 7.25
N ALA A 126 -13.39 22.75 8.33
CA ALA A 126 -13.61 22.21 9.67
C ALA A 126 -14.87 21.33 9.80
N GLY A 127 -15.82 21.45 8.86
CA GLY A 127 -17.04 20.62 8.78
C GLY A 127 -16.81 19.19 8.29
N LEU A 128 -15.65 18.88 7.69
CA LEU A 128 -15.31 17.52 7.24
C LEU A 128 -15.03 16.55 8.40
N ARG A 129 -15.08 17.02 9.65
CA ARG A 129 -14.86 16.19 10.85
C ARG A 129 -15.73 14.94 10.86
N PHE A 130 -17.00 15.08 10.50
CA PHE A 130 -17.93 13.96 10.47
C PHE A 130 -17.57 12.97 9.35
N TYR A 131 -17.15 13.48 8.20
CA TYR A 131 -16.70 12.67 7.08
C TYR A 131 -15.41 11.90 7.40
N CYS A 132 -14.37 12.59 7.89
CA CYS A 132 -13.09 11.97 8.23
C CYS A 132 -13.15 11.06 9.46
N GLY A 133 -14.03 11.36 10.43
CA GLY A 133 -14.10 10.61 11.68
C GLY A 133 -15.09 9.46 11.70
N VAL A 134 -16.11 9.47 10.84
CA VAL A 134 -17.18 8.46 10.84
C VAL A 134 -17.35 7.84 9.46
N VAL A 135 -17.49 8.66 8.41
CA VAL A 135 -17.78 8.14 7.06
C VAL A 135 -16.59 7.40 6.47
N LEU A 136 -15.37 7.98 6.51
CA LEU A 136 -14.15 7.35 5.99
C LEU A 136 -13.83 6.02 6.69
N PRO A 137 -13.76 5.97 8.04
CA PRO A 137 -13.49 4.71 8.75
C PRO A 137 -14.54 3.64 8.45
N LEU A 138 -15.81 4.03 8.30
CA LEU A 138 -16.91 3.11 7.99
C LEU A 138 -16.78 2.56 6.57
N ILE A 139 -16.46 3.39 5.58
CA ILE A 139 -16.20 2.93 4.20
C ILE A 139 -15.02 1.96 4.19
N ILE A 140 -13.92 2.29 4.88
CA ILE A 140 -12.73 1.42 4.96
C ILE A 140 -13.06 0.08 5.64
N ALA A 141 -13.87 0.11 6.70
CA ALA A 141 -14.34 -1.11 7.37
C ALA A 141 -15.22 -1.98 6.46
N VAL A 142 -16.09 -1.37 5.64
CA VAL A 142 -16.88 -2.09 4.64
C VAL A 142 -15.96 -2.71 3.58
N VAL A 143 -14.99 -1.98 3.06
CA VAL A 143 -14.02 -2.50 2.07
C VAL A 143 -13.23 -3.68 2.64
N LEU A 144 -12.82 -3.62 3.90
CA LEU A 144 -12.20 -4.75 4.60
C LEU A 144 -13.14 -5.96 4.62
N VAL A 145 -14.39 -5.80 5.07
CA VAL A 145 -15.35 -6.90 5.12
C VAL A 145 -15.60 -7.50 3.73
N VAL A 146 -15.76 -6.68 2.69
CA VAL A 146 -15.94 -7.16 1.31
C VAL A 146 -14.70 -7.94 0.84
N GLY A 147 -13.48 -7.43 1.08
CA GLY A 147 -12.25 -8.13 0.70
C GLY A 147 -12.12 -9.51 1.35
N TYR A 148 -12.52 -9.66 2.61
CA TYR A 148 -12.55 -10.96 3.28
C TYR A 148 -13.67 -11.87 2.77
N LEU A 149 -14.85 -11.32 2.47
CA LEU A 149 -15.97 -12.11 1.93
C LEU A 149 -15.67 -12.67 0.52
N GLN A 150 -14.97 -11.90 -0.32
CA GLN A 150 -14.47 -12.33 -1.64
C GLN A 150 -13.45 -13.46 -1.50
N LEU A 151 -12.55 -13.39 -0.51
CA LEU A 151 -11.57 -14.45 -0.25
C LEU A 151 -12.22 -15.79 0.10
N PHE A 152 -13.25 -15.76 0.97
CA PHE A 152 -13.94 -16.97 1.41
C PHE A 152 -15.00 -17.47 0.42
N GLY A 153 -15.12 -16.85 -0.76
CA GLY A 153 -16.04 -17.28 -1.82
C GLY A 153 -17.52 -17.15 -1.45
N VAL A 154 -17.86 -16.28 -0.49
CA VAL A 154 -19.25 -16.01 -0.09
C VAL A 154 -19.94 -15.06 -1.08
N ILE A 155 -19.16 -14.31 -1.85
CA ILE A 155 -19.56 -13.38 -2.92
C ILE A 155 -18.51 -13.46 -4.03
#